data_AF-A0AA38H9Q6-F1
#
_entry.id   AF-A0AA38H9Q6-F1
#
_cell.length_a   1.000
_cell.length_b   1.000
_cell.length_c   1.000
_cell.angle_alpha   90.00
_cell.angle_beta   90.00
_cell.angle_gamma   90.00
#
_symmetry.space_group_name_H-M   'P 1'
#
loop_
_entity.id
_entity.type
_entity.pdbx_description
1 polymer ?
#
loop_
_entity_poly.entity_id
_entity_poly.type
_entity_poly.pdbx_seq_one_letter_code
_entity_poly.pdbx_strand_id
1 'polypeptide(L)'
;MSTAVSPSERSYIITGLAHPTHPTRLDGRGLHQSRPIFISYGDAPQASGSARVTLGGTEVLAGIRLEVSEQGESSRCRVEVDVTPQAYPTLAPSALTAMSTQLSSVVSDHFVPSIPSLPIVPQIKYFVPHLHLTLLSNSGNVLTTLILAARAAFHDLRVPKTKVISSGAADDVDEQKDLSGIKAAVRAGRSGGRGKGRGTSGVEWELDLEGDGTMPMPGRETLPVLVTLNLIPDSTTVFLDAGLQEETACPDRLHVFFDAGGKVCGMRMEGEAGLDVDRIRPLLKEAQGVSVELFASLSQIATS
;
A
#
# COMPACT_ATOMS: atom_id res chain seq x y z
N MET A 1 18.69 -18.08 -9.37
CA MET A 1 19.68 -18.90 -8.64
C MET A 1 19.16 -19.01 -7.22
N SER A 2 18.77 -20.21 -6.77
CA SER A 2 18.49 -20.45 -5.35
C SER A 2 19.81 -20.27 -4.62
N THR A 3 19.99 -19.16 -3.91
CA THR A 3 21.15 -18.97 -3.06
C THR A 3 20.89 -19.69 -1.75
N ALA A 4 20.90 -21.02 -1.80
CA ALA A 4 21.04 -21.83 -0.60
C ALA A 4 22.40 -21.48 0.01
N VAL A 5 22.39 -20.73 1.10
CA VAL A 5 23.60 -20.32 1.82
C VAL A 5 24.17 -21.56 2.51
N SER A 6 25.44 -21.87 2.25
CA SER A 6 26.12 -23.00 2.90
C SER A 6 26.26 -22.76 4.40
N PRO A 7 26.38 -23.82 5.23
CA PRO A 7 26.57 -23.64 6.67
C PRO A 7 27.76 -22.75 7.04
N SER A 8 28.85 -22.83 6.27
CA SER A 8 30.04 -22.01 6.44
C SER A 8 29.79 -20.54 6.11
N GLU A 9 29.09 -20.25 5.01
CA GLU A 9 28.70 -18.88 4.66
C GLU A 9 27.72 -18.29 5.68
N ARG A 10 26.76 -19.09 6.15
CA ARG A 10 25.82 -18.67 7.19
C ARG A 10 26.56 -18.31 8.48
N SER A 11 27.49 -19.16 8.91
CA SER A 11 28.32 -18.88 10.09
C SER A 11 29.18 -17.63 9.92
N TYR A 12 29.74 -17.41 8.72
CA TYR A 12 30.51 -16.22 8.40
C TYR A 12 29.66 -14.94 8.51
N ILE A 13 28.45 -14.95 7.92
CA ILE A 13 27.52 -13.80 7.96
C ILE A 13 27.12 -13.49 9.40
N ILE A 14 26.69 -14.49 10.17
CA ILE A 14 26.25 -14.29 11.56
C ILE A 14 27.41 -13.77 12.41
N THR A 15 28.61 -14.35 12.28
CA THR A 15 29.79 -13.92 13.05
C THR A 15 30.21 -12.49 12.70
N GLY A 16 30.15 -12.12 11.42
CA GLY A 16 30.46 -10.76 10.97
C GLY A 16 29.46 -9.72 11.47
N LEU A 17 28.17 -10.06 11.51
CA LEU A 17 27.11 -9.19 12.02
C LEU A 17 27.11 -9.08 13.56
N ALA A 18 27.44 -10.17 14.26
CA ALA A 18 27.49 -10.22 15.72
C ALA A 18 28.80 -9.66 16.31
N HIS A 19 29.75 -9.25 15.48
CA HIS A 19 31.04 -8.78 15.95
C HIS A 19 30.89 -7.51 16.84
N PRO A 20 31.42 -7.51 18.08
CA PRO A 20 31.04 -6.53 19.10
C PRO A 20 31.59 -5.12 18.88
N THR A 21 32.71 -4.97 18.14
CA THR A 21 33.38 -3.67 17.95
C THR A 21 33.25 -3.13 16.53
N HIS A 22 33.22 -4.01 15.54
CA HIS A 22 33.15 -3.67 14.12
C HIS A 22 32.24 -4.67 13.41
N PRO A 23 30.92 -4.49 13.44
CA PRO A 23 30.02 -5.33 12.66
C PRO A 23 30.26 -5.07 11.17
N THR A 24 30.46 -6.14 10.40
CA THR A 24 30.76 -6.04 8.96
C THR A 24 29.68 -6.73 8.16
N ARG A 25 29.06 -5.98 7.25
CA ARG A 25 28.16 -6.52 6.21
C ARG A 25 28.94 -6.86 4.95
N LEU A 26 28.40 -7.77 4.14
CA LEU A 26 29.02 -8.19 2.88
C LEU A 26 29.16 -7.05 1.86
N ASP A 27 28.29 -6.05 1.95
CA ASP A 27 28.28 -4.87 1.08
C ASP A 27 28.97 -3.63 1.70
N GLY A 28 29.51 -3.76 2.92
CA GLY A 28 30.17 -2.67 3.64
C GLY A 28 29.24 -1.60 4.23
N ARG A 29 27.91 -1.77 4.18
CA ARG A 29 26.97 -0.84 4.81
C ARG A 29 26.98 -0.94 6.33
N GLY A 30 26.54 0.12 6.99
CA GLY A 30 26.20 0.09 8.42
C GLY A 30 24.98 -0.79 8.73
N LEU A 31 24.81 -1.17 9.99
CA LEU A 31 23.66 -1.99 10.44
C LEU A 31 22.31 -1.29 10.22
N HIS A 32 22.24 0.02 10.45
CA HIS A 32 21.01 0.81 10.28
C HIS A 32 20.90 1.50 8.91
N GLN A 33 21.79 1.17 7.96
CA GLN A 33 21.81 1.83 6.66
C GLN A 33 21.02 1.04 5.60
N SER A 34 19.96 1.64 5.08
CA SER A 34 19.15 1.08 3.98
C SER A 34 19.79 1.29 2.60
N ARG A 35 19.41 0.44 1.63
CA ARG A 35 19.69 0.65 0.20
C ARG A 35 18.94 1.88 -0.32
N PRO A 36 19.41 2.50 -1.42
CA PRO A 36 18.68 3.58 -2.05
C PRO A 36 17.29 3.13 -2.47
N ILE A 37 16.32 4.01 -2.23
CA ILE A 37 14.91 3.84 -2.56
C ILE A 37 14.62 4.70 -3.79
N PHE A 38 14.11 4.08 -4.84
CA PHE A 38 13.60 4.77 -6.03
C PHE A 38 12.10 4.55 -6.14
N ILE A 39 11.35 5.62 -6.36
CA ILE A 39 9.91 5.60 -6.54
C ILE A 39 9.60 6.33 -7.85
N SER A 40 8.92 5.65 -8.77
CA SER A 40 8.33 6.28 -9.95
C SER A 40 6.80 6.19 -9.87
N TYR A 41 6.14 7.29 -10.21
CA TYR A 41 4.69 7.40 -10.24
C TYR A 41 4.19 7.36 -11.69
N GLY A 42 2.95 6.91 -11.90
CA GLY A 42 2.30 6.98 -13.22
C GLY A 42 2.70 5.88 -14.21
N ASP A 43 3.33 4.80 -13.76
CA ASP A 43 3.75 3.68 -14.63
C ASP A 43 2.56 2.86 -15.18
N ALA A 44 1.40 2.90 -14.52
CA ALA A 44 0.18 2.22 -14.96
C ALA A 44 -0.94 3.22 -15.29
N PRO A 45 -1.09 3.68 -16.54
CA PRO A 45 -2.03 4.75 -16.91
C PRO A 45 -3.51 4.34 -16.81
N GLN A 46 -3.79 3.04 -16.72
CA GLN A 46 -5.15 2.51 -16.54
C GLN A 46 -5.58 2.49 -15.06
N ALA A 47 -4.65 2.67 -14.13
CA ALA A 47 -4.91 2.66 -12.70
C ALA A 47 -5.24 4.08 -12.20
N SER A 48 -6.10 4.18 -11.19
CA SER A 48 -6.44 5.45 -10.53
C SER A 48 -5.30 5.99 -9.66
N GLY A 49 -4.37 5.12 -9.26
CA GLY A 49 -3.09 5.47 -8.65
C GLY A 49 -2.08 4.39 -8.97
N SER A 50 -0.84 4.77 -9.27
CA SER A 50 0.20 3.80 -9.58
C SER A 50 1.56 4.23 -9.08
N ALA A 51 2.35 3.25 -8.64
CA ALA A 51 3.72 3.48 -8.24
C ALA A 51 4.56 2.24 -8.52
N ARG A 52 5.80 2.45 -8.93
CA ARG A 52 6.83 1.42 -9.00
C ARG A 52 7.92 1.80 -8.01
N VAL A 53 8.27 0.85 -7.16
CA VAL A 53 9.26 1.05 -6.10
C VAL A 53 10.39 0.06 -6.29
N THR A 54 11.61 0.57 -6.29
CA THR A 54 12.83 -0.22 -6.29
C THR A 54 13.60 0.06 -5.02
N LEU A 55 13.73 -0.95 -4.16
CA LEU A 55 14.57 -0.92 -2.97
C LEU A 55 15.84 -1.72 -3.24
N GLY A 56 16.90 -1.02 -3.64
CA GLY A 56 18.17 -1.63 -4.06
C GLY A 56 18.04 -2.49 -5.33
N GLY A 57 17.54 -3.72 -5.18
CA GLY A 57 17.27 -4.66 -6.29
C GLY A 57 15.93 -5.40 -6.18
N THR A 58 15.12 -5.11 -5.16
CA THR A 58 13.75 -5.62 -5.03
C THR A 58 12.81 -4.62 -5.67
N GLU A 59 12.03 -5.09 -6.64
CA GLU A 59 11.17 -4.24 -7.46
C GLU A 59 9.72 -4.68 -7.35
N VAL A 60 8.86 -3.73 -6.97
CA VAL A 60 7.42 -3.93 -6.83
C VAL A 60 6.69 -2.88 -7.67
N LEU A 61 5.74 -3.35 -8.47
CA LEU A 61 4.78 -2.50 -9.16
C LEU A 61 3.45 -2.51 -8.39
N ALA A 62 2.91 -1.34 -8.08
CA ALA A 62 1.65 -1.16 -7.38
C ALA A 62 0.66 -0.39 -8.25
N GLY A 63 -0.58 -0.89 -8.33
CA GLY A 63 -1.68 -0.25 -9.03
C GLY A 63 -2.96 -0.29 -8.21
N ILE A 64 -3.69 0.81 -8.19
CA ILE A 64 -4.98 0.92 -7.49
C ILE A 64 -6.09 1.14 -8.51
N ARG A 65 -7.11 0.31 -8.44
CA ARG A 65 -8.36 0.48 -9.18
C ARG A 65 -9.49 0.81 -8.23
N LEU A 66 -10.30 1.82 -8.54
CA LEU A 66 -11.47 2.17 -7.75
C LEU A 66 -12.71 1.46 -8.29
N GLU A 67 -13.39 0.71 -7.41
CA GLU A 67 -14.69 0.11 -7.68
C GLU A 67 -15.77 0.80 -6.85
N VAL A 68 -17.02 0.78 -7.32
CA VAL A 68 -18.16 1.28 -6.56
C VAL A 68 -18.86 0.09 -5.92
N SER A 69 -19.00 0.10 -4.60
CA SER A 69 -19.78 -0.89 -3.87
C SER A 69 -20.90 -0.24 -3.06
N GLU A 70 -21.97 -1.00 -2.84
CA GLU A 70 -23.13 -0.61 -2.03
C GLU A 70 -22.98 -1.12 -0.59
N GLN A 71 -23.71 -0.52 0.35
CA GLN A 71 -23.61 -0.84 1.77
C GLN A 71 -23.81 -2.35 2.04
N GLY A 72 -22.83 -2.98 2.69
CA GLY A 72 -22.89 -4.40 3.12
C GLY A 72 -21.60 -5.17 2.86
N GLU A 73 -20.85 -4.79 1.83
CA GLU A 73 -19.46 -5.24 1.65
C GLU A 73 -18.54 -4.31 2.45
N SER A 74 -17.52 -4.85 3.12
CA SER A 74 -16.58 -4.04 3.90
C SER A 74 -16.07 -2.89 3.03
N SER A 75 -16.32 -1.64 3.42
CA SER A 75 -15.85 -0.42 2.74
C SER A 75 -14.32 -0.25 2.77
N ARG A 76 -13.61 -1.34 3.02
CA ARG A 76 -12.16 -1.45 3.19
C ARG A 76 -11.53 -1.85 1.87
N CYS A 77 -10.28 -1.46 1.70
CA CYS A 77 -9.48 -1.82 0.54
C CYS A 77 -9.40 -3.34 0.36
N ARG A 78 -9.54 -3.81 -0.89
CA ARG A 78 -9.21 -5.18 -1.27
C ARG A 78 -7.75 -5.22 -1.72
N VAL A 79 -6.99 -6.18 -1.23
CA VAL A 79 -5.56 -6.32 -1.54
C VAL A 79 -5.34 -7.63 -2.28
N GLU A 80 -4.59 -7.56 -3.38
CA GLU A 80 -4.09 -8.70 -4.11
C GLU A 80 -2.59 -8.51 -4.34
N VAL A 81 -1.80 -9.52 -3.97
CA VAL A 81 -0.36 -9.54 -4.19
C VAL A 81 -0.07 -10.64 -5.17
N ASP A 82 0.57 -10.35 -6.30
CA ASP A 82 1.03 -11.33 -7.26
C ASP A 82 2.56 -11.46 -7.20
N VAL A 83 3.04 -12.70 -7.04
CA VAL A 83 4.45 -13.01 -6.94
C VAL A 83 4.88 -13.64 -8.25
N THR A 84 5.60 -12.87 -9.07
CA THR A 84 5.97 -13.35 -10.40
C THR A 84 7.02 -14.47 -10.32
N PRO A 85 6.99 -15.43 -11.25
CA PRO A 85 8.05 -16.43 -11.39
C PRO A 85 9.43 -15.82 -11.66
N GLN A 86 9.50 -14.58 -12.16
CA GLN A 86 10.76 -13.86 -12.36
C GLN A 86 11.43 -13.49 -11.03
N ALA A 87 10.65 -13.09 -10.01
CA ALA A 87 11.17 -12.82 -8.68
C ALA A 87 11.70 -14.09 -8.00
N TYR A 88 11.08 -15.24 -8.29
CA TYR A 88 11.39 -16.53 -7.67
C TYR A 88 11.41 -17.68 -8.69
N PRO A 89 12.45 -17.75 -9.54
CA PRO A 89 12.51 -18.71 -10.65
C PRO A 89 12.67 -20.17 -10.22
N THR A 90 13.06 -20.41 -8.97
CA THR A 90 13.30 -21.75 -8.42
C THR A 90 12.13 -22.31 -7.62
N LEU A 91 11.12 -21.50 -7.33
CA LEU A 91 9.94 -21.94 -6.59
C LEU A 91 8.88 -22.50 -7.53
N ALA A 92 8.18 -23.55 -7.07
CA ALA A 92 7.05 -24.11 -7.80
C ALA A 92 5.87 -23.12 -7.81
N PRO A 93 5.00 -23.13 -8.84
CA PRO A 93 3.87 -22.21 -8.93
C PRO A 93 2.93 -22.25 -7.71
N SER A 94 2.71 -23.42 -7.12
CA SER A 94 1.88 -23.57 -5.90
C SER A 94 2.48 -22.83 -4.69
N ALA A 95 3.80 -22.84 -4.56
CA ALA A 95 4.49 -22.12 -3.49
C ALA A 95 4.44 -20.59 -3.71
N LEU A 96 4.47 -20.13 -4.97
CA LEU A 96 4.28 -18.72 -5.30
C LEU A 96 2.88 -18.25 -4.92
N THR A 97 1.84 -19.03 -5.22
CA THR A 97 0.45 -18.71 -4.83
C THR A 97 0.28 -18.68 -3.30
N ALA A 98 0.91 -19.61 -2.58
CA ALA A 98 0.88 -19.61 -1.11
C ALA A 98 1.55 -18.35 -0.54
N MET A 99 2.71 -17.97 -1.08
CA MET A 99 3.45 -16.77 -0.68
C MET A 99 2.67 -15.49 -0.99
N SER A 100 2.07 -15.41 -2.19
CA SER A 100 1.17 -14.33 -2.61
C SER A 100 0.01 -14.14 -1.63
N THR A 101 -0.69 -15.22 -1.28
CA THR A 101 -1.81 -15.19 -0.33
C THR A 101 -1.36 -14.74 1.05
N GLN A 102 -0.21 -15.25 1.54
CA GLN A 102 0.35 -14.87 2.83
C GLN A 102 0.69 -13.37 2.87
N LEU A 103 1.39 -12.87 1.86
CA LEU A 103 1.78 -11.46 1.77
C LEU A 103 0.55 -10.56 1.67
N SER A 104 -0.45 -10.97 0.88
CA SER A 104 -1.71 -10.25 0.78
C SER A 104 -2.43 -10.13 2.13
N SER A 105 -2.49 -11.22 2.91
CA SER A 105 -3.06 -11.19 4.26
C SER A 105 -2.32 -10.21 5.17
N VAL A 106 -0.99 -10.21 5.16
CA VAL A 106 -0.18 -9.32 6.02
C VAL A 106 -0.41 -7.85 5.66
N VAL A 107 -0.45 -7.51 4.37
CA VAL A 107 -0.77 -6.14 3.92
C VAL A 107 -2.21 -5.78 4.28
N SER A 108 -3.16 -6.70 4.09
CA SER A 108 -4.57 -6.49 4.45
C SER A 108 -4.76 -6.25 5.95
N ASP A 109 -4.06 -6.97 6.82
CA ASP A 109 -4.26 -6.89 8.27
C ASP A 109 -3.65 -5.62 8.88
N HIS A 110 -2.50 -5.17 8.37
CA HIS A 110 -1.72 -4.10 9.00
C HIS A 110 -1.76 -2.75 8.25
N PHE A 111 -1.97 -2.75 6.92
CA PHE A 111 -1.97 -1.52 6.13
C PHE A 111 -3.37 -0.98 5.85
N VAL A 112 -4.33 -1.87 5.54
CA VAL A 112 -5.71 -1.47 5.19
C VAL A 112 -6.46 -0.72 6.30
N PRO A 113 -6.29 -1.02 7.61
CA PRO A 113 -6.96 -0.28 8.66
C PRO A 113 -6.63 1.23 8.69
N SER A 114 -5.49 1.63 8.12
CA SER A 114 -5.06 3.03 8.05
C SER A 114 -5.64 3.79 6.85
N ILE A 115 -6.34 3.11 5.94
CA ILE A 115 -6.95 3.70 4.74
C ILE A 115 -8.32 4.28 5.13
N PRO A 116 -8.55 5.60 5.02
CA PRO A 116 -9.87 6.17 5.26
C PRO A 116 -10.90 5.69 4.25
N SER A 117 -12.17 5.60 4.68
CA SER A 117 -13.27 5.27 3.79
C SER A 117 -13.54 6.42 2.82
N LEU A 118 -13.90 6.07 1.58
CA LEU A 118 -14.16 7.02 0.49
C LEU A 118 -15.66 7.00 0.14
N PRO A 119 -16.53 7.69 0.89
CA PRO A 119 -17.97 7.70 0.61
C PRO A 119 -18.30 8.50 -0.66
N ILE A 120 -19.19 7.95 -1.48
CA ILE A 120 -19.82 8.64 -2.62
C ILE A 120 -21.13 9.26 -2.15
N VAL A 121 -22.02 8.40 -1.66
CA VAL A 121 -23.28 8.79 -1.01
C VAL A 121 -23.16 8.31 0.43
N PRO A 122 -23.22 9.22 1.42
CA PRO A 122 -23.10 8.84 2.83
C PRO A 122 -24.03 7.67 3.16
N GLN A 123 -23.47 6.61 3.76
CA GLN A 123 -24.19 5.40 4.19
C GLN A 123 -24.76 4.48 3.09
N ILE A 124 -24.63 4.82 1.80
CA ILE A 124 -25.23 4.00 0.72
C ILE A 124 -24.16 3.46 -0.24
N LYS A 125 -23.25 4.32 -0.71
CA LYS A 125 -22.27 3.97 -1.76
C LYS A 125 -20.88 4.45 -1.40
N TYR A 126 -19.90 3.59 -1.63
CA TYR A 126 -18.50 3.85 -1.32
C TYR A 126 -17.61 3.47 -2.50
N PHE A 127 -16.50 4.21 -2.65
CA PHE A 127 -15.39 3.73 -3.45
C PHE A 127 -14.58 2.71 -2.65
N VAL A 128 -14.39 1.54 -3.23
CA VAL A 128 -13.56 0.47 -2.70
C VAL A 128 -12.29 0.42 -3.54
N PRO A 129 -11.12 0.79 -2.97
CA PRO A 129 -9.86 0.66 -3.67
C PRO A 129 -9.44 -0.81 -3.71
N HIS A 130 -9.13 -1.29 -4.91
CA HIS A 130 -8.48 -2.57 -5.17
C HIS A 130 -7.00 -2.33 -5.42
N LEU A 131 -6.17 -2.69 -4.45
CA LEU A 131 -4.73 -2.60 -4.52
C LEU A 131 -4.18 -3.90 -5.11
N HIS A 132 -3.56 -3.80 -6.28
CA HIS A 132 -2.78 -4.87 -6.89
C HIS A 132 -1.29 -4.57 -6.73
N LEU A 133 -0.56 -5.47 -6.08
CA LEU A 133 0.90 -5.41 -5.91
C LEU A 133 1.54 -6.56 -6.67
N THR A 134 2.43 -6.27 -7.61
CA THR A 134 3.17 -7.29 -8.38
C THR A 134 4.65 -7.23 -8.03
N LEU A 135 5.18 -8.31 -7.46
CA LEU A 135 6.62 -8.44 -7.18
C LEU A 135 7.35 -8.93 -8.43
N LEU A 136 8.20 -8.08 -9.00
CA LEU A 136 8.92 -8.32 -10.25
C LEU A 136 10.31 -8.92 -10.02
N SER A 137 11.02 -8.43 -9.01
CA SER A 137 12.34 -8.95 -8.62
C SER A 137 12.47 -9.03 -7.10
N ASN A 138 13.23 -10.00 -6.62
CA ASN A 138 13.53 -10.17 -5.21
C ASN A 138 15.04 -10.11 -4.95
N SER A 139 15.46 -9.12 -4.16
CA SER A 139 16.82 -8.99 -3.61
C SER A 139 16.81 -8.82 -2.08
N GLY A 140 15.76 -9.30 -1.41
CA GLY A 140 15.53 -9.19 0.03
C GLY A 140 14.60 -8.04 0.43
N ASN A 141 14.14 -8.06 1.67
CA ASN A 141 13.26 -7.08 2.30
C ASN A 141 11.94 -6.83 1.54
N VAL A 142 11.34 -7.93 1.06
CA VAL A 142 10.13 -7.91 0.22
C VAL A 142 8.96 -7.21 0.89
N LEU A 143 8.69 -7.53 2.16
CA LEU A 143 7.53 -6.98 2.86
C LEU A 143 7.60 -5.45 3.02
N THR A 144 8.78 -4.92 3.36
CA THR A 144 9.00 -3.46 3.44
C THR A 144 8.78 -2.80 2.08
N THR A 145 9.28 -3.41 1.01
CA THR A 145 9.10 -2.90 -0.36
C THR A 145 7.63 -2.91 -0.79
N LEU A 146 6.87 -3.95 -0.44
CA LEU A 146 5.43 -4.05 -0.72
C LEU A 146 4.63 -2.95 -0.01
N ILE A 147 4.87 -2.73 1.29
CA ILE A 147 4.18 -1.68 2.06
C ILE A 147 4.55 -0.30 1.54
N LEU A 148 5.82 -0.12 1.18
CA LEU A 148 6.29 1.14 0.59
C LEU A 148 5.63 1.41 -0.77
N ALA A 149 5.51 0.39 -1.63
CA ALA A 149 4.81 0.48 -2.91
C ALA A 149 3.31 0.75 -2.75
N ALA A 150 2.65 0.09 -1.79
CA ALA A 150 1.27 0.36 -1.44
C ALA A 150 1.09 1.83 -1.02
N ARG A 151 1.91 2.31 -0.08
CA ARG A 151 1.90 3.71 0.36
C ARG A 151 2.12 4.68 -0.79
N ALA A 152 3.08 4.42 -1.67
CA ALA A 152 3.35 5.25 -2.83
C ALA A 152 2.16 5.28 -3.81
N ALA A 153 1.53 4.14 -4.09
CA ALA A 153 0.36 4.09 -4.96
C ALA A 153 -0.84 4.87 -4.37
N PHE A 154 -1.07 4.78 -3.06
CA PHE A 154 -2.11 5.57 -2.38
C PHE A 154 -1.78 7.07 -2.32
N HIS A 155 -0.50 7.44 -2.33
CA HIS A 155 -0.10 8.85 -2.43
C HIS A 155 -0.46 9.47 -3.78
N ASP A 156 -0.33 8.70 -4.86
CA ASP A 156 -0.70 9.09 -6.23
C ASP A 156 -2.21 8.92 -6.53
N LEU A 157 -2.96 8.22 -5.68
CA LEU A 157 -4.37 7.90 -5.90
C LEU A 157 -5.23 9.14 -6.13
N ARG A 158 -5.83 9.21 -7.32
CA ARG A 158 -6.81 10.22 -7.72
C ARG A 158 -8.22 9.62 -7.65
N VAL A 159 -9.00 10.14 -6.71
CA VAL A 159 -10.40 9.76 -6.51
C VAL A 159 -11.29 10.68 -7.36
N PRO A 160 -12.19 10.17 -8.19
CA PRO A 160 -13.07 11.02 -8.97
C PRO A 160 -14.07 11.74 -8.06
N LYS A 161 -14.32 13.01 -8.35
CA LYS A 161 -15.33 13.81 -7.65
C LYS A 161 -16.73 13.33 -8.04
N THR A 162 -17.65 13.34 -7.09
CA THR A 162 -19.02 12.88 -7.30
C THR A 162 -20.01 13.96 -6.87
N LYS A 163 -21.00 14.26 -7.71
CA LYS A 163 -22.15 15.12 -7.41
C LYS A 163 -23.37 14.23 -7.19
N VAL A 164 -24.02 14.35 -6.03
CA VAL A 164 -25.25 13.62 -5.71
C VAL A 164 -26.43 14.37 -6.30
N ILE A 165 -27.20 13.72 -7.17
CA ILE A 165 -28.42 14.25 -7.78
C ILE A 165 -29.58 13.66 -6.99
N SER A 166 -30.11 14.43 -6.03
CA SER A 166 -31.38 14.06 -5.39
C SER A 166 -32.49 14.16 -6.42
N SER A 167 -33.04 13.03 -6.86
CA SER A 167 -34.31 13.00 -7.58
C SER A 167 -35.43 13.28 -6.57
N GLY A 168 -35.74 14.55 -6.40
CA GLY A 168 -36.87 15.01 -5.60
C GLY A 168 -37.30 16.34 -6.18
N ALA A 169 -38.50 16.36 -6.76
CA ALA A 169 -39.18 17.58 -7.13
C ALA A 169 -39.18 18.57 -5.97
N ALA A 170 -38.49 19.68 -6.14
CA ALA A 170 -38.80 20.94 -5.52
C ALA A 170 -38.86 21.94 -6.66
N ASP A 171 -40.08 22.34 -6.98
CA ASP A 171 -40.36 23.48 -7.81
C ASP A 171 -39.54 24.68 -7.30
N ASP A 172 -38.58 25.16 -8.09
CA ASP A 172 -38.29 26.59 -8.09
C ASP A 172 -39.48 27.25 -8.79
N VAL A 173 -40.54 27.51 -8.02
CA VAL A 173 -41.54 28.51 -8.37
C VAL A 173 -40.85 29.86 -8.23
N ASP A 174 -40.11 30.25 -9.25
CA ASP A 174 -39.85 31.67 -9.48
C ASP A 174 -41.17 32.26 -9.98
N GLU A 175 -41.99 32.75 -9.04
CA GLU A 175 -43.18 33.55 -9.33
C GLU A 175 -42.73 34.87 -9.98
N GLN A 176 -42.54 34.81 -11.30
CA GLN A 176 -42.64 36.00 -12.13
C GLN A 176 -43.57 35.70 -13.31
N LYS A 177 -44.78 36.26 -13.18
CA LYS A 177 -45.79 36.52 -14.21
C LYS A 177 -45.27 36.39 -15.65
N ASP A 178 -45.91 35.54 -16.45
CA ASP A 178 -46.77 36.05 -17.54
C ASP A 178 -47.59 34.95 -18.21
N LEU A 179 -48.82 35.32 -18.54
CA LEU A 179 -49.83 34.53 -19.24
C LEU A 179 -49.45 34.37 -20.73
N SER A 180 -49.54 33.15 -21.26
CA SER A 180 -50.43 32.80 -22.40
C SER A 180 -49.96 31.56 -23.16
N GLY A 181 -50.94 30.77 -23.64
CA GLY A 181 -50.86 30.18 -24.97
C GLY A 181 -50.28 28.78 -25.10
N ILE A 182 -51.13 27.78 -24.86
CA ILE A 182 -51.43 26.68 -25.80
C ILE A 182 -50.36 26.39 -26.88
N LYS A 183 -49.57 25.30 -26.72
CA LYS A 183 -49.29 24.31 -27.79
C LYS A 183 -48.34 23.17 -27.37
N ALA A 184 -48.88 21.95 -27.47
CA ALA A 184 -48.31 20.73 -28.03
C ALA A 184 -46.89 20.29 -27.55
N ALA A 185 -46.72 19.19 -26.82
CA ALA A 185 -47.06 17.81 -27.22
C ALA A 185 -46.58 17.41 -28.63
N VAL A 186 -45.29 17.56 -28.96
CA VAL A 186 -44.58 16.71 -29.93
C VAL A 186 -43.08 16.79 -29.63
N ARG A 187 -42.47 15.74 -29.08
CA ARG A 187 -41.33 15.01 -29.69
C ARG A 187 -40.84 13.88 -28.78
N ALA A 188 -41.38 12.69 -29.02
CA ALA A 188 -40.66 11.45 -28.74
C ALA A 188 -39.57 11.26 -29.80
N GLY A 189 -38.38 10.82 -29.36
CA GLY A 189 -37.40 10.12 -30.18
C GLY A 189 -36.07 10.85 -30.44
N ARG A 190 -35.01 10.49 -29.71
CA ARG A 190 -33.98 9.53 -30.19
C ARG A 190 -32.83 9.36 -29.18
N SER A 191 -32.32 8.14 -29.19
CA SER A 191 -31.34 7.52 -28.31
C SER A 191 -29.91 8.07 -28.38
N GLY A 192 -29.21 8.07 -27.24
CA GLY A 192 -27.76 8.03 -27.15
C GLY A 192 -27.38 7.42 -25.79
N GLY A 193 -26.93 6.16 -25.80
CA GLY A 193 -26.67 5.38 -24.59
C GLY A 193 -25.54 5.95 -23.74
N ARG A 194 -25.81 6.17 -22.46
CA ARG A 194 -24.81 6.41 -21.42
C ARG A 194 -25.12 5.47 -20.25
N GLY A 195 -24.10 4.76 -19.79
CA GLY A 195 -24.20 3.70 -18.80
C GLY A 195 -24.86 4.19 -17.51
N LYS A 196 -26.14 3.85 -17.35
CA LYS A 196 -26.93 4.17 -16.16
C LYS A 196 -26.85 2.98 -15.21
N GLY A 197 -25.95 3.07 -14.22
CA GLY A 197 -25.89 2.12 -13.11
C GLY A 197 -27.08 2.34 -12.18
N ARG A 198 -28.19 1.63 -12.42
CA ARG A 198 -29.42 1.73 -11.63
C ARG A 198 -29.29 0.85 -10.37
N GLY A 199 -28.93 1.47 -9.25
CA GLY A 199 -28.90 0.84 -7.92
C GLY A 199 -30.20 1.05 -7.14
N THR A 200 -30.48 0.15 -6.21
CA THR A 200 -31.73 0.02 -5.44
C THR A 200 -31.76 0.98 -4.24
N SER A 201 -31.89 2.27 -4.51
CA SER A 201 -32.40 3.33 -3.61
C SER A 201 -32.31 4.63 -4.42
N GLY A 202 -33.38 5.42 -4.47
CA GLY A 202 -33.64 6.49 -5.46
C GLY A 202 -32.70 7.70 -5.48
N VAL A 203 -31.45 7.58 -5.05
CA VAL A 203 -30.42 8.61 -5.10
C VAL A 203 -29.53 8.37 -6.32
N GLU A 204 -29.71 9.20 -7.36
CA GLU A 204 -28.86 9.20 -8.54
C GLU A 204 -27.59 10.02 -8.22
N TRP A 205 -26.43 9.61 -8.71
CA TRP A 205 -25.19 10.36 -8.54
C TRP A 205 -24.43 10.33 -9.87
N GLU A 206 -23.69 11.39 -10.13
CA GLU A 206 -22.90 11.55 -11.35
C GLU A 206 -21.45 11.89 -10.99
N LEU A 207 -20.52 11.46 -11.85
CA LEU A 207 -19.14 11.90 -11.77
C LEU A 207 -19.08 13.38 -12.13
N ASP A 208 -18.40 14.17 -11.31
CA ASP A 208 -18.17 15.57 -11.60
C ASP A 208 -17.06 15.69 -12.65
N LEU A 209 -17.45 16.01 -13.89
CA LEU A 209 -16.55 16.12 -15.03
C LEU A 209 -15.97 17.54 -15.19
N GLU A 210 -16.20 18.44 -14.23
CA GLU A 210 -15.63 19.79 -14.26
C GLU A 210 -14.14 19.80 -13.83
N GLY A 211 -13.28 20.41 -14.65
CA GLY A 211 -11.83 20.51 -14.38
C GLY A 211 -11.09 19.17 -14.55
N ASP A 212 -10.13 18.86 -13.65
CA ASP A 212 -9.43 17.56 -13.62
C ASP A 212 -10.35 16.42 -13.09
N GLY A 213 -11.57 16.74 -12.62
CA GLY A 213 -12.58 15.77 -12.19
C GLY A 213 -12.18 14.83 -11.04
N THR A 214 -10.98 15.01 -10.47
CA THR A 214 -10.39 14.12 -9.47
C THR A 214 -9.84 14.91 -8.28
N MET A 215 -9.69 14.23 -7.15
CA MET A 215 -9.10 14.75 -5.91
C MET A 215 -8.11 13.72 -5.34
N PRO A 216 -6.99 14.17 -4.74
CA PRO A 216 -6.11 13.25 -4.03
C PRO A 216 -6.85 12.64 -2.83
N MET A 217 -6.43 11.43 -2.46
CA MET A 217 -6.94 10.77 -1.27
C MET A 217 -6.67 11.61 0.01
N PRO A 218 -7.68 11.83 0.89
CA PRO A 218 -7.44 12.44 2.19
C PRO A 218 -6.60 11.52 3.07
N GLY A 219 -5.71 12.08 3.89
CA GLY A 219 -4.88 11.31 4.83
C GLY A 219 -3.74 10.52 4.18
N ARG A 220 -3.32 10.89 2.96
CA ARG A 220 -2.18 10.25 2.29
C ARG A 220 -0.86 10.41 3.04
N GLU A 221 -0.68 11.47 3.84
CA GLU A 221 0.49 11.62 4.71
C GLU A 221 0.50 10.71 5.94
N THR A 222 -0.67 10.30 6.43
CA THR A 222 -0.82 9.45 7.64
C THR A 222 -0.72 7.95 7.34
N LEU A 223 -0.38 7.58 6.11
CA LEU A 223 -0.23 6.18 5.75
C LEU A 223 1.00 5.56 6.42
N PRO A 224 0.86 4.36 7.00
CA PRO A 224 1.91 3.77 7.82
C PRO A 224 3.12 3.35 6.99
N VAL A 225 4.28 3.35 7.63
CA VAL A 225 5.55 2.83 7.10
C VAL A 225 5.95 1.59 7.89
N LEU A 226 6.44 0.57 7.20
CA LEU A 226 6.98 -0.63 7.81
C LEU A 226 8.49 -0.51 8.02
N VAL A 227 8.95 -0.78 9.23
CA VAL A 227 10.37 -0.99 9.54
C VAL A 227 10.58 -2.44 9.92
N THR A 228 11.50 -3.10 9.21
CA THR A 228 11.87 -4.51 9.46
C THR A 228 13.22 -4.56 10.15
N LEU A 229 13.22 -5.02 11.40
CA LEU A 229 14.42 -5.28 12.19
C LEU A 229 14.79 -6.76 12.05
N ASN A 230 15.96 -7.04 11.48
CA ASN A 230 16.48 -8.39 11.37
C ASN A 230 17.28 -8.71 12.64
N LEU A 231 16.93 -9.82 13.29
CA LEU A 231 17.53 -10.23 14.54
C LEU A 231 18.71 -11.13 14.25
N ILE A 232 19.85 -10.81 14.85
CA ILE A 232 21.05 -11.62 14.72
C ILE A 232 21.00 -12.70 15.83
N PRO A 233 21.20 -13.99 15.51
CA PRO A 233 21.31 -15.04 16.51
C PRO A 233 22.41 -14.72 17.53
N ASP A 234 22.15 -14.99 18.80
CA ASP A 234 23.10 -14.81 19.92
C ASP A 234 23.64 -13.38 20.12
N SER A 235 23.03 -12.37 19.48
CA SER A 235 23.38 -10.96 19.64
C SER A 235 22.18 -10.10 20.02
N THR A 236 22.47 -9.01 20.74
CA THR A 236 21.47 -7.96 21.05
C THR A 236 21.33 -6.94 19.92
N THR A 237 22.26 -6.92 18.97
CA THR A 237 22.23 -6.02 17.81
C THR A 237 21.20 -6.46 16.78
N VAL A 238 20.71 -5.48 16.03
CA VAL A 238 19.79 -5.68 14.90
C VAL A 238 20.30 -4.90 13.70
N PHE A 239 19.81 -5.28 12.53
CA PHE A 239 20.14 -4.59 11.29
C PHE A 239 18.92 -4.44 10.38
N LEU A 240 18.98 -3.41 9.57
CA LEU A 240 17.93 -3.02 8.65
C LEU A 240 18.26 -3.47 7.22
N ASP A 241 17.20 -3.66 6.45
CA ASP A 241 17.28 -3.88 5.00
C ASP A 241 18.25 -5.02 4.63
N ALA A 242 17.89 -6.22 5.09
CA ALA A 242 18.63 -7.44 4.82
C ALA A 242 18.63 -7.77 3.32
N GLY A 243 19.80 -8.13 2.80
CA GLY A 243 19.91 -8.79 1.50
C GLY A 243 19.46 -10.25 1.57
N LEU A 244 19.26 -10.89 0.42
CA LEU A 244 18.78 -12.27 0.34
C LEU A 244 19.63 -13.28 1.14
N GLN A 245 20.95 -13.12 1.13
CA GLN A 245 21.87 -13.97 1.90
C GLN A 245 21.74 -13.73 3.40
N GLU A 246 21.57 -12.48 3.82
CA GLU A 246 21.39 -12.10 5.23
C GLU A 246 20.04 -12.61 5.76
N GLU A 247 18.95 -12.51 4.97
CA GLU A 247 17.64 -13.06 5.34
C GLU A 247 17.66 -14.58 5.47
N THR A 248 18.43 -15.27 4.62
CA THR A 248 18.58 -16.73 4.70
C THR A 248 19.40 -17.14 5.92
N ALA A 249 20.39 -16.31 6.30
CA ALA A 249 21.24 -16.58 7.47
C ALA A 249 20.52 -16.28 8.80
N CYS A 250 19.74 -15.20 8.84
CA CYS A 250 19.01 -14.68 9.99
C CYS A 250 17.49 -14.70 9.69
N PRO A 251 16.80 -15.81 10.00
CA PRO A 251 15.37 -15.96 9.69
C PRO A 251 14.46 -15.14 10.60
N ASP A 252 14.93 -14.78 11.80
CA ASP A 252 14.14 -14.09 12.81
C ASP A 252 14.07 -12.57 12.53
N ARG A 253 12.86 -12.05 12.38
CA ARG A 253 12.60 -10.67 11.96
C ARG A 253 11.43 -10.08 12.73
N LEU A 254 11.59 -8.85 13.17
CA LEU A 254 10.53 -8.07 13.79
C LEU A 254 10.08 -6.98 12.83
N HIS A 255 8.85 -7.09 12.37
CA HIS A 255 8.18 -6.09 11.54
C HIS A 255 7.35 -5.17 12.43
N VAL A 256 7.60 -3.86 12.34
CA VAL A 256 6.89 -2.85 13.12
C VAL A 256 6.32 -1.80 12.17
N PHE A 257 5.01 -1.58 12.26
CA PHE A 257 4.30 -0.58 11.49
C PHE A 257 4.21 0.72 12.30
N PHE A 258 4.64 1.83 11.71
CA PHE A 258 4.59 3.14 12.33
C PHE A 258 3.66 4.07 11.56
N ASP A 259 2.85 4.83 12.29
CA ASP A 259 2.11 5.98 11.77
C ASP A 259 3.06 7.18 11.54
N ALA A 260 2.60 8.21 10.83
CA ALA A 260 3.31 9.47 10.63
C ALA A 260 3.70 10.16 11.94
N GLY A 261 2.92 9.94 13.01
CA GLY A 261 3.25 10.42 14.36
C GLY A 261 4.27 9.58 15.13
N GLY A 262 4.89 8.57 14.51
CA GLY A 262 5.84 7.65 15.14
C GLY A 262 5.22 6.70 16.16
N LYS A 263 3.89 6.53 16.14
CA LYS A 263 3.16 5.56 16.98
C LYS A 263 3.15 4.20 16.29
N VAL A 264 3.25 3.13 17.08
CA VAL A 264 3.17 1.76 16.56
C VAL A 264 1.72 1.41 16.24
N CYS A 265 1.42 1.15 14.97
CA CYS A 265 0.11 0.69 14.48
C CYS A 265 -0.06 -0.83 14.62
N GLY A 266 1.05 -1.56 14.53
CA GLY A 266 1.06 -3.01 14.58
C GLY A 266 2.48 -3.55 14.65
N MET A 267 2.61 -4.76 15.17
CA MET A 267 3.87 -5.49 15.17
C MET A 267 3.63 -6.94 14.77
N ARG A 268 4.59 -7.53 14.08
CA ARG A 268 4.57 -8.94 13.68
C ARG A 268 5.98 -9.50 13.80
N MET A 269 6.09 -10.64 14.45
CA MET A 269 7.32 -11.42 14.47
C MET A 269 7.27 -12.49 13.37
N GLU A 270 8.37 -12.66 12.66
CA GLU A 270 8.62 -13.77 11.77
C GLU A 270 9.85 -14.54 12.29
N GLY A 271 9.80 -15.86 12.26
CA GLY A 271 10.87 -16.72 12.79
C GLY A 271 10.44 -17.57 13.98
N GLU A 272 11.41 -18.32 14.52
CA GLU A 272 11.20 -19.26 15.62
C GLU A 272 11.70 -18.70 16.95
N ALA A 273 12.54 -17.66 16.92
CA ALA A 273 13.07 -17.06 18.14
C ALA A 273 11.98 -16.33 18.94
N GLY A 274 11.90 -16.64 20.24
CA GLY A 274 11.16 -15.82 21.18
C GLY A 274 11.89 -14.49 21.45
N LEU A 275 11.13 -13.42 21.68
CA LEU A 275 11.68 -12.14 22.12
C LEU A 275 11.25 -11.83 23.56
N ASP A 276 12.22 -11.56 24.42
CA ASP A 276 11.96 -11.08 25.77
C ASP A 276 11.39 -9.66 25.74
N VAL A 277 10.45 -9.38 26.65
CA VAL A 277 9.77 -8.08 26.75
C VAL A 277 10.75 -6.93 26.96
N ASP A 278 11.81 -7.18 27.74
CA ASP A 278 12.85 -6.18 28.00
C ASP A 278 13.67 -5.83 26.76
N ARG A 279 13.76 -6.75 25.80
CA ARG A 279 14.44 -6.55 24.52
C ARG A 279 13.54 -5.86 23.49
N ILE A 280 12.21 -6.03 23.57
CA ILE A 280 11.27 -5.37 22.63
C ILE A 280 11.32 -3.83 22.77
N ARG A 281 11.34 -3.30 24.00
CA ARG A 281 11.30 -1.85 24.23
C ARG A 281 12.44 -1.06 23.57
N PRO A 282 13.73 -1.43 23.71
CA PRO A 282 14.81 -0.72 23.03
C PRO A 282 14.72 -0.85 21.51
N LEU A 283 14.33 -2.03 21.00
CA LEU A 283 14.13 -2.25 19.56
C LEU A 283 13.05 -1.36 18.96
N LEU A 284 11.94 -1.18 19.68
CA LEU A 284 10.88 -0.27 19.24
C LEU A 284 11.35 1.19 19.19
N LYS A 285 12.18 1.63 20.14
CA LYS A 285 12.76 2.99 20.12
C LYS A 285 13.71 3.19 18.94
N GLU A 286 14.52 2.18 18.64
CA GLU A 286 15.43 2.22 17.50
C GLU A 286 14.65 2.27 16.18
N ALA A 287 13.65 1.40 16.02
CA ALA A 287 12.78 1.40 14.85
C ALA A 287 11.95 2.70 14.73
N GLN A 288 11.60 3.34 15.85
CA GLN A 288 10.96 4.65 15.85
C GLN A 288 11.89 5.74 15.30
N GLY A 289 13.18 5.74 15.64
CA GLY A 289 14.14 6.70 15.08
C GLY A 289 14.26 6.56 13.55
N VAL A 290 14.37 5.32 13.09
CA VAL A 290 14.47 4.98 11.66
C VAL A 290 13.19 5.34 10.92
N SER A 291 12.02 5.12 11.51
CA SER A 291 10.75 5.44 10.85
C SER A 291 10.60 6.94 10.59
N VAL A 292 11.05 7.79 11.52
CA VAL A 292 11.03 9.26 11.33
C VAL A 292 11.92 9.68 10.16
N GLU A 293 13.13 9.10 10.03
CA GLU A 293 14.03 9.37 8.90
C GLU A 293 13.43 8.90 7.56
N LEU A 294 12.77 7.74 7.55
CA LEU A 294 12.07 7.22 6.37
C LEU A 294 10.88 8.12 6.00
N PHE A 295 10.06 8.56 6.96
CA PHE A 295 8.96 9.49 6.69
C PHE A 295 9.46 10.81 6.10
N ALA A 296 10.55 11.37 6.62
CA ALA A 296 11.16 12.57 6.09
C ALA A 296 11.62 12.36 4.64
N SER A 297 12.36 11.28 4.37
CA SER A 297 12.84 10.94 3.03
C SER A 297 11.69 10.75 2.02
N LEU A 298 10.62 10.07 2.43
CA LEU A 298 9.46 9.84 1.58
C LEU A 298 8.65 11.11 1.31
N SER A 299 8.55 12.02 2.28
CA SER A 299 7.89 13.31 2.08
C SER A 299 8.64 14.20 1.07
N GLN A 300 9.97 14.12 1.04
CA GLN A 300 10.80 14.82 0.07
C GLN A 300 10.57 14.27 -1.34
N ILE A 301 10.59 12.94 -1.51
CA ILE A 301 10.35 12.27 -2.80
C ILE A 301 8.94 12.54 -3.32
N ALA A 302 7.95 12.63 -2.45
CA ALA A 302 6.57 12.91 -2.82
C ALA A 302 6.33 14.34 -3.34
N THR A 303 7.25 15.27 -3.07
CA THR A 303 7.13 16.70 -3.43
C THR A 303 7.89 17.05 -4.72
N SER A 304 8.82 16.18 -5.15
CA SER A 304 9.61 16.33 -6.37
C SER A 304 8.91 15.77 -7.60
#